data_AF-A0A7X7PMP5-F1
#
_entry.id   AF-A0A7X7PMP5-F1
#
_cell.length_a   1.000
_cell.length_b   1.000
_cell.length_c   1.000
_cell.angle_alpha   90.00
_cell.angle_beta   90.00
_cell.angle_gamma   90.00
#
_symmetry.space_group_name_H-M   'P 1'
#
loop_
_entity.id
_entity.type
_entity.pdbx_description
1 polymer ?
#
loop_
_entity_poly.entity_id
_entity_poly.type
_entity_poly.pdbx_seq_one_letter_code
_entity_poly.pdbx_strand_id
1 'polypeptide(L)'
;MYNGPDKQKETLRNALRQRQLAAHEQWRKLAAGLGPSAAETFREYERAAQELGVVSNSAAFRVKQLREDDLLPDAGRRRLISDALSEGAKKRDAARARMRTAREVLAAKARAAAMPKLDPKREAAAREELRLLTGGTNDPADVLLELAKGDDELAAVSVSSYSQSLLRAKGVRKAPELHKAVQDVAVHTARRSADPKRRAAASAYSALGELDRAMACSESLAEGTLEDLGVELG
;
A
#
# COMPACT_ATOMS: atom_id res chain seq x y z
N MET A 1 -34.87 -15.62 -14.01
CA MET A 1 -34.87 -15.91 -12.56
C MET A 1 -34.29 -14.70 -11.85
N TYR A 2 -35.12 -13.92 -11.16
CA TYR A 2 -34.66 -12.80 -10.34
C TYR A 2 -34.13 -13.36 -9.02
N ASN A 3 -32.82 -13.22 -8.77
CA ASN A 3 -32.28 -13.58 -7.45
C ASN A 3 -32.83 -12.58 -6.42
N GLY A 4 -33.50 -13.08 -5.37
CA GLY A 4 -33.98 -12.25 -4.28
C GLY A 4 -32.85 -11.48 -3.57
N PRO A 5 -33.19 -10.42 -2.81
CA PRO A 5 -32.22 -9.49 -2.22
C PRO A 5 -31.13 -10.16 -1.37
N ASP A 6 -31.45 -11.21 -0.61
CA ASP A 6 -30.48 -11.93 0.22
C ASP A 6 -29.46 -12.71 -0.62
N LYS A 7 -29.91 -13.35 -1.71
CA LYS A 7 -29.02 -14.03 -2.66
C LYS A 7 -28.09 -13.05 -3.38
N GLN A 8 -28.57 -11.84 -3.66
CA GLN A 8 -27.73 -10.79 -4.26
C GLN A 8 -26.64 -10.32 -3.30
N LYS A 9 -26.99 -10.07 -2.02
CA LYS A 9 -26.02 -9.71 -0.97
C LYS A 9 -24.96 -10.79 -0.77
N GLU A 10 -25.36 -12.05 -0.69
CA GLU A 10 -24.42 -13.17 -0.54
C GLU A 10 -23.48 -13.31 -1.75
N THR A 11 -24.01 -13.15 -2.96
CA THR A 11 -23.21 -13.14 -4.19
C THR A 11 -22.16 -12.03 -4.17
N LEU A 12 -22.54 -10.81 -3.77
CA LEU A 12 -21.63 -9.68 -3.66
C LEU A 12 -20.53 -9.93 -2.62
N ARG A 13 -20.87 -10.45 -1.44
CA ARG A 13 -19.88 -10.80 -0.40
C ARG A 13 -18.88 -11.84 -0.89
N ASN A 14 -19.36 -12.87 -1.58
CA ASN A 14 -18.49 -13.90 -2.13
C ASN A 14 -17.55 -13.31 -3.19
N ALA A 15 -18.05 -12.42 -4.06
CA ALA A 15 -17.21 -11.71 -5.02
C ALA A 15 -16.13 -10.83 -4.34
N LEU A 16 -16.48 -10.11 -3.27
CA LEU A 16 -15.52 -9.30 -2.51
C LEU A 16 -14.44 -10.17 -1.85
N ARG A 17 -14.83 -11.29 -1.22
CA ARG A 17 -13.88 -12.25 -0.63
C ARG A 17 -12.93 -12.83 -1.67
N GLN A 18 -13.43 -13.22 -2.83
CA GLN A 18 -12.60 -13.76 -3.91
C GLN A 18 -11.59 -12.73 -4.41
N ARG A 19 -12.01 -11.46 -4.59
CA ARG A 19 -11.11 -10.36 -4.96
C ARG A 19 -10.02 -10.12 -3.91
N GLN A 20 -10.39 -10.11 -2.63
CA GLN A 20 -9.46 -9.96 -1.52
C GLN A 20 -8.42 -11.11 -1.50
N LEU A 21 -8.88 -12.36 -1.61
CA LEU A 21 -8.01 -13.54 -1.60
C LEU A 21 -7.04 -13.56 -2.78
N ALA A 22 -7.52 -13.23 -3.99
CA ALA A 22 -6.67 -13.15 -5.18
C ALA A 22 -5.57 -12.08 -5.02
N ALA A 23 -5.93 -10.90 -4.51
CA ALA A 23 -4.96 -9.84 -4.24
C ALA A 23 -3.93 -10.27 -3.18
N HIS A 24 -4.38 -10.96 -2.12
CA HIS A 24 -3.48 -11.45 -1.08
C HIS A 24 -2.51 -12.52 -1.61
N GLU A 25 -2.99 -13.45 -2.44
CA GLU A 25 -2.14 -14.49 -3.03
C GLU A 25 -1.05 -13.89 -3.93
N GLN A 26 -1.44 -12.93 -4.78
CA GLN A 26 -0.49 -12.19 -5.62
C GLN A 26 0.54 -11.45 -4.77
N TRP A 27 0.10 -10.76 -3.72
CA TRP A 27 1.00 -10.02 -2.85
C TRP A 27 1.90 -10.89 -2.00
N ARG A 28 1.49 -12.11 -1.65
CA ARG A 28 2.37 -13.08 -0.97
C ARG A 28 3.58 -13.42 -1.84
N LYS A 29 3.37 -13.61 -3.14
CA LYS A 29 4.44 -13.88 -4.13
C LYS A 29 5.34 -12.66 -4.31
N LEU A 30 4.75 -11.47 -4.45
CA LEU A 30 5.50 -10.21 -4.62
C LEU A 30 6.34 -9.86 -3.38
N ALA A 31 5.76 -9.97 -2.19
CA ALA A 31 6.45 -9.69 -0.93
C ALA A 31 7.60 -10.67 -0.68
N ALA A 32 7.43 -11.95 -1.01
CA ALA A 32 8.53 -12.92 -0.97
C ALA A 32 9.68 -12.54 -1.92
N GLY A 33 9.35 -12.06 -3.13
CA GLY A 33 10.35 -11.56 -4.09
C GLY A 33 11.12 -10.32 -3.62
N LEU A 34 10.52 -9.50 -2.74
CA LEU A 34 11.17 -8.35 -2.11
C LEU A 34 12.09 -8.73 -0.92
N GLY A 35 11.98 -9.97 -0.43
CA GLY A 35 12.79 -10.50 0.66
C GLY A 35 12.03 -10.72 1.98
N PRO A 36 12.70 -11.32 2.99
CA PRO A 36 12.03 -11.84 4.19
C PRO A 36 11.34 -10.76 5.02
N SER A 37 11.95 -9.59 5.14
CA SER A 37 11.36 -8.46 5.88
C SER A 37 10.08 -7.95 5.22
N ALA A 38 9.99 -7.93 3.88
CA ALA A 38 8.76 -7.55 3.18
C ALA A 38 7.67 -8.63 3.33
N ALA A 39 8.05 -9.91 3.27
CA ALA A 39 7.14 -11.02 3.51
C ALA A 39 6.55 -10.99 4.94
N GLU A 40 7.33 -10.57 5.93
CA GLU A 40 6.84 -10.34 7.30
C GLU A 40 5.87 -9.16 7.38
N THR A 41 6.22 -8.01 6.80
CA THR A 41 5.30 -6.85 6.73
C THR A 41 3.98 -7.20 6.05
N PHE A 42 4.01 -8.01 4.98
CA PHE A 42 2.79 -8.45 4.32
C PHE A 42 1.97 -9.42 5.19
N ARG A 43 2.62 -10.30 5.97
CA ARG A 43 1.91 -11.14 6.96
C ARG A 43 1.22 -10.28 8.05
N GLU A 44 1.81 -9.17 8.45
CA GLU A 44 1.16 -8.22 9.38
C GLU A 44 -0.07 -7.56 8.75
N TYR A 45 0.03 -7.17 7.46
CA TYR A 45 -1.13 -6.69 6.69
C TYR A 45 -2.26 -7.74 6.67
N GLU A 46 -1.95 -9.00 6.35
CA GLU A 46 -2.93 -10.09 6.32
C GLU A 46 -3.58 -10.33 7.70
N ARG A 47 -2.78 -10.32 8.77
CA ARG A 47 -3.28 -10.45 10.15
C ARG A 47 -4.23 -9.31 10.51
N ALA A 48 -3.88 -8.07 10.17
CA ALA A 48 -4.74 -6.92 10.42
C ALA A 48 -6.06 -7.00 9.62
N ALA A 49 -6.01 -7.46 8.37
CA ALA A 49 -7.21 -7.70 7.56
C ALA A 49 -8.12 -8.78 8.15
N GLN A 50 -7.53 -9.88 8.65
CA GLN A 50 -8.27 -10.94 9.33
C GLN A 50 -8.89 -10.44 10.64
N GLU A 51 -8.14 -9.67 11.43
CA GLU A 51 -8.61 -9.09 12.68
C GLU A 51 -9.78 -8.14 12.46
N LEU A 52 -9.76 -7.33 11.40
CA LEU A 52 -10.88 -6.47 11.03
C LEU A 52 -12.18 -7.28 10.86
N GLY A 53 -12.10 -8.42 10.18
CA GLY A 53 -13.22 -9.35 10.05
C GLY A 53 -13.66 -9.96 11.38
N VAL A 54 -12.71 -10.45 12.19
CA VAL A 54 -13.00 -11.06 13.51
C VAL A 54 -13.66 -10.08 14.47
N VAL A 55 -13.14 -8.85 14.57
CA VAL A 55 -13.69 -7.80 15.43
C VAL A 55 -15.10 -7.43 14.99
N SER A 56 -15.34 -7.30 13.68
CA SER A 56 -16.66 -6.97 13.15
C SER A 56 -17.67 -8.08 13.42
N ASN A 57 -17.29 -9.34 13.18
CA ASN A 57 -18.13 -10.50 13.50
C ASN A 57 -18.41 -10.63 15.00
N SER A 58 -17.41 -10.36 15.85
CA SER A 58 -17.56 -10.43 17.31
C SER A 58 -18.48 -9.32 17.84
N ALA A 59 -18.36 -8.10 17.32
CA ALA A 59 -19.26 -6.99 17.65
C ALA A 59 -20.69 -7.30 17.19
N ALA A 60 -20.84 -7.78 15.95
CA ALA A 60 -22.12 -8.20 15.40
C ALA A 60 -22.80 -9.29 16.25
N PHE A 61 -22.04 -10.34 16.60
CA PHE A 61 -22.52 -11.41 17.47
C PHE A 61 -22.94 -10.90 18.85
N ARG A 62 -22.13 -10.01 19.46
CA ARG A 62 -22.45 -9.42 20.77
C ARG A 62 -23.72 -8.56 20.73
N VAL A 63 -23.90 -7.77 19.68
CA VAL A 63 -25.12 -6.97 19.48
C VAL A 63 -26.35 -7.87 19.35
N LYS A 64 -26.25 -8.96 18.56
CA LYS A 64 -27.32 -9.92 18.41
C LYS A 64 -27.71 -10.56 19.76
N GLN A 65 -26.73 -11.05 20.51
CA GLN A 65 -26.96 -11.61 21.85
C GLN A 65 -27.65 -10.62 22.80
N LEU A 66 -27.18 -9.37 22.84
CA LEU A 66 -27.76 -8.35 23.70
C LEU A 66 -29.20 -8.00 23.31
N ARG A 67 -29.54 -8.07 22.01
CA ARG A 67 -30.91 -7.82 21.55
C ARG A 67 -31.87 -8.94 21.93
N GLU A 68 -31.40 -10.19 21.88
CA GLU A 68 -32.15 -11.40 22.23
C GLU A 68 -32.26 -11.64 23.75
N ASP A 69 -31.51 -10.88 24.58
CA ASP A 69 -31.53 -11.01 26.04
C ASP A 69 -32.70 -10.23 26.66
N ASP A 70 -33.81 -10.93 26.87
CA ASP A 70 -35.04 -10.38 27.47
C ASP A 70 -34.96 -10.11 28.97
N LEU A 71 -33.88 -10.52 29.64
CA LEU A 71 -33.69 -10.30 31.08
C LEU A 71 -33.07 -8.92 31.38
N LEU A 72 -32.52 -8.25 30.36
CA LEU A 72 -31.93 -6.92 30.49
C LEU A 72 -32.98 -5.80 30.33
N PRO A 73 -33.06 -4.85 31.28
CA PRO A 73 -33.84 -3.62 31.10
C PRO A 73 -33.39 -2.85 29.85
N ASP A 74 -34.35 -2.28 29.12
CA ASP A 74 -34.09 -1.60 27.83
C ASP A 74 -32.97 -0.56 27.87
N ALA A 75 -32.92 0.25 28.93
CA ALA A 75 -31.89 1.27 29.10
C ALA A 75 -30.49 0.65 29.25
N GLY A 76 -30.37 -0.46 30.00
CA GLY A 76 -29.12 -1.20 30.16
C GLY A 76 -28.70 -1.90 28.86
N ARG A 77 -29.66 -2.50 28.15
CA ARG A 77 -29.46 -3.17 26.86
C ARG A 77 -28.90 -2.20 25.81
N ARG A 78 -29.51 -1.03 25.67
CA ARG A 78 -29.06 0.03 24.73
C ARG A 78 -27.65 0.51 25.05
N ARG A 79 -27.33 0.71 26.32
CA ARG A 79 -25.98 1.09 26.75
C ARG A 79 -24.94 0.03 26.39
N LEU A 80 -25.20 -1.24 26.71
CA LEU A 80 -24.28 -2.33 26.40
C LEU A 80 -24.06 -2.53 24.90
N ILE A 81 -25.11 -2.34 24.08
CA ILE A 81 -24.99 -2.35 22.61
C ILE A 81 -24.09 -1.20 22.15
N SER A 82 -24.31 0.02 22.65
CA SER A 82 -23.49 1.19 22.34
C SER A 82 -22.01 0.97 22.73
N ASP A 83 -21.76 0.43 23.92
CA ASP A 83 -20.41 0.16 24.41
C ASP A 83 -19.72 -0.91 23.54
N ALA A 84 -20.43 -1.99 23.19
CA ALA A 84 -19.90 -3.03 22.30
C ALA A 84 -19.58 -2.51 20.90
N LEU A 85 -20.42 -1.62 20.35
CA LEU A 85 -20.19 -0.98 19.06
C LEU A 85 -19.02 0.01 19.11
N SER A 86 -18.89 0.79 20.17
CA SER A 86 -17.78 1.72 20.38
C SER A 86 -16.44 1.00 20.50
N GLU A 87 -16.38 -0.06 21.31
CA GLU A 87 -15.18 -0.90 21.44
C GLU A 87 -14.86 -1.63 20.13
N GLY A 88 -15.88 -2.11 19.42
CA GLY A 88 -15.73 -2.66 18.08
C GLY A 88 -15.15 -1.65 17.10
N ALA A 89 -15.66 -0.42 17.07
CA ALA A 89 -15.18 0.66 16.21
C ALA A 89 -13.71 0.98 16.45
N LYS A 90 -13.30 1.20 17.71
CA LYS A 90 -11.90 1.45 18.06
C LYS A 90 -10.95 0.35 17.56
N LYS A 91 -11.34 -0.91 17.75
CA LYS A 91 -10.53 -2.07 17.31
C LYS A 91 -10.48 -2.19 15.78
N ARG A 92 -11.60 -1.91 15.08
CA ARG A 92 -11.63 -1.85 13.61
C ARG A 92 -10.70 -0.75 13.09
N ASP A 93 -10.74 0.44 13.68
CA ASP A 93 -9.87 1.55 13.28
C ASP A 93 -8.40 1.24 13.52
N ALA A 94 -8.06 0.59 14.64
CA ALA A 94 -6.71 0.11 14.89
C ALA A 94 -6.24 -0.96 13.89
N ALA A 95 -7.14 -1.84 13.42
CA ALA A 95 -6.84 -2.82 12.37
C ALA A 95 -6.62 -2.12 11.01
N ARG A 96 -7.50 -1.18 10.63
CA ARG A 96 -7.37 -0.36 9.41
C ARG A 96 -6.05 0.42 9.41
N ALA A 97 -5.70 1.06 10.52
CA ALA A 97 -4.44 1.78 10.66
C ALA A 97 -3.23 0.87 10.44
N ARG A 98 -3.23 -0.33 11.03
CA ARG A 98 -2.16 -1.32 10.81
C ARG A 98 -2.05 -1.79 9.36
N MET A 99 -3.17 -2.00 8.68
CA MET A 99 -3.17 -2.32 7.25
C MET A 99 -2.52 -1.19 6.42
N ARG A 100 -2.89 0.07 6.70
CA ARG A 100 -2.31 1.25 6.03
C ARG A 100 -0.81 1.37 6.29
N THR A 101 -0.38 1.26 7.54
CA THR A 101 1.05 1.29 7.91
C THR A 101 1.83 0.18 7.20
N ALA A 102 1.34 -1.06 7.23
CA ALA A 102 2.00 -2.17 6.55
C ALA A 102 2.11 -1.93 5.04
N ARG A 103 1.06 -1.39 4.41
CA ARG A 103 1.05 -0.99 3.00
C ARG A 103 2.08 0.11 2.71
N GLU A 104 2.20 1.12 3.55
CA GLU A 104 3.20 2.19 3.40
C GLU A 104 4.64 1.64 3.51
N VAL A 105 4.88 0.75 4.46
CA VAL A 105 6.18 0.08 4.63
C VAL A 105 6.50 -0.79 3.40
N LEU A 106 5.54 -1.55 2.89
CA LEU A 106 5.70 -2.31 1.64
C LEU A 106 5.99 -1.39 0.45
N ALA A 107 5.32 -0.25 0.37
CA ALA A 107 5.57 0.74 -0.68
C ALA A 107 6.99 1.31 -0.61
N ALA A 108 7.46 1.65 0.58
CA ALA A 108 8.82 2.14 0.80
C ALA A 108 9.87 1.07 0.44
N LYS A 109 9.66 -0.19 0.86
CA LYS A 109 10.54 -1.32 0.53
C LYS A 109 10.59 -1.57 -0.98
N ALA A 110 9.44 -1.62 -1.64
CA ALA A 110 9.36 -1.83 -3.08
C ALA A 110 10.00 -0.68 -3.87
N ARG A 111 9.75 0.57 -3.46
CA ARG A 111 10.37 1.76 -4.05
C ARG A 111 11.90 1.70 -3.93
N ALA A 112 12.40 1.47 -2.71
CA ALA A 112 13.85 1.41 -2.46
C ALA A 112 14.52 0.27 -3.24
N ALA A 113 13.88 -0.90 -3.32
CA ALA A 113 14.41 -2.04 -4.06
C ALA A 113 14.35 -1.88 -5.58
N ALA A 114 13.44 -1.05 -6.11
CA ALA A 114 13.33 -0.75 -7.54
C ALA A 114 14.35 0.29 -8.03
N MET A 115 14.94 1.07 -7.12
CA MET A 115 15.94 2.09 -7.49
C MET A 115 17.22 1.45 -8.05
N PRO A 116 17.85 2.08 -9.05
CA PRO A 116 19.19 1.71 -9.50
C PRO A 116 20.20 1.87 -8.36
N LYS A 117 21.20 0.98 -8.30
CA LYS A 117 22.21 0.96 -7.24
C LYS A 117 23.51 1.54 -7.75
N LEU A 118 24.09 2.44 -6.97
CA LEU A 118 25.38 3.03 -7.27
C LEU A 118 26.48 2.19 -6.60
N ASP A 119 27.45 1.73 -7.38
CA ASP A 119 28.68 1.16 -6.82
C ASP A 119 29.53 2.30 -6.22
N PRO A 120 29.84 2.26 -4.90
CA PRO A 120 30.68 3.27 -4.26
C PRO A 120 32.03 3.50 -4.94
N LYS A 121 32.59 2.48 -5.60
CA LYS A 121 33.87 2.60 -6.33
C LYS A 121 33.73 3.40 -7.63
N ARG A 122 32.53 3.46 -8.21
CA ARG A 122 32.22 4.13 -9.48
C ARG A 122 31.56 5.49 -9.27
N GLU A 123 31.10 5.79 -8.05
CA GLU A 123 30.37 6.99 -7.68
C GLU A 123 31.07 8.29 -8.11
N ALA A 124 32.37 8.43 -7.87
CA ALA A 124 33.10 9.64 -8.24
C ALA A 124 33.13 9.86 -9.76
N ALA A 125 33.38 8.79 -10.53
CA ALA A 125 33.41 8.85 -11.99
C ALA A 125 32.02 9.15 -12.56
N ALA A 126 30.98 8.47 -12.07
CA ALA A 126 29.60 8.67 -12.53
C ALA A 126 29.07 10.07 -12.18
N ARG A 127 29.48 10.67 -11.06
CA ARG A 127 29.17 12.06 -10.72
C ARG A 127 29.83 13.04 -11.68
N GLU A 128 31.08 12.82 -12.02
CA GLU A 128 31.79 13.69 -12.97
C GLU A 128 31.18 13.59 -14.37
N GLU A 129 30.85 12.38 -14.81
CA GLU A 129 30.16 12.16 -16.09
C GLU A 129 28.78 12.85 -16.10
N LEU A 130 27.99 12.71 -15.04
CA LEU A 130 26.72 13.45 -14.91
C LEU A 130 26.93 14.97 -14.96
N ARG A 131 27.99 15.49 -14.32
CA ARG A 131 28.32 16.91 -14.35
C ARG A 131 28.65 17.38 -15.76
N LEU A 132 29.36 16.59 -16.55
CA LEU A 132 29.66 16.88 -17.95
C LEU A 132 28.37 16.90 -18.79
N LEU A 133 27.53 15.87 -18.66
CA LEU A 133 26.26 15.78 -19.40
C LEU A 133 25.29 16.92 -19.08
N THR A 134 25.29 17.37 -17.82
CA THR A 134 24.44 18.49 -17.39
C THR A 134 25.14 19.85 -17.51
N GLY A 135 26.41 19.90 -17.88
CA GLY A 135 27.25 21.09 -17.83
C GLY A 135 26.73 22.22 -18.72
N GLY A 136 26.40 21.91 -19.97
CA GLY A 136 25.95 22.87 -20.99
C GLY A 136 24.45 22.93 -21.24
N THR A 137 23.63 22.17 -20.50
CA THR A 137 22.17 22.17 -20.69
C THR A 137 21.49 23.29 -19.90
N ASN A 138 20.48 23.92 -20.53
CA ASN A 138 19.55 24.82 -19.86
C ASN A 138 18.48 24.07 -19.06
N ASP A 139 18.29 22.78 -19.35
CA ASP A 139 17.38 21.90 -18.60
C ASP A 139 18.12 20.66 -18.09
N PRO A 140 18.72 20.73 -16.89
CA PRO A 140 19.34 19.56 -16.26
C PRO A 140 18.31 18.54 -15.77
N ALA A 141 17.03 18.89 -15.60
CA ALA A 141 16.02 17.96 -15.12
C ALA A 141 15.63 16.95 -16.20
N ASP A 142 15.50 17.39 -17.45
CA ASP A 142 15.23 16.52 -18.60
C ASP A 142 16.35 15.47 -18.78
N VAL A 143 17.61 15.87 -18.64
CA VAL A 143 18.75 14.93 -18.68
C VAL A 143 18.63 13.88 -17.58
N LEU A 144 18.32 14.30 -16.35
CA LEU A 144 18.14 13.35 -15.24
C LEU A 144 16.95 12.41 -15.46
N LEU A 145 15.85 12.90 -16.02
CA LEU A 145 14.67 12.10 -16.35
C LEU A 145 14.98 11.02 -17.39
N GLU A 146 15.80 11.33 -18.41
CA GLU A 146 16.23 10.35 -19.39
C GLU A 146 17.20 9.32 -18.78
N LEU A 147 18.21 9.77 -18.04
CA LEU A 147 19.19 8.88 -17.39
C LEU A 147 18.53 7.93 -16.38
N ALA A 148 17.54 8.40 -15.62
CA ALA A 148 16.79 7.59 -14.65
C ALA A 148 16.07 6.39 -15.26
N LYS A 149 15.85 6.36 -16.58
CA LYS A 149 15.24 5.22 -17.27
C LYS A 149 16.20 4.03 -17.40
N GLY A 150 17.50 4.25 -17.22
CA GLY A 150 18.55 3.24 -17.37
C GLY A 150 18.71 2.31 -16.17
N ASP A 151 19.69 1.41 -16.32
CA ASP A 151 20.11 0.44 -15.31
C ASP A 151 21.56 0.61 -14.86
N ASP A 152 22.24 1.64 -15.36
CA ASP A 152 23.66 1.89 -15.16
C ASP A 152 23.95 2.83 -13.98
N GLU A 153 25.24 3.13 -13.78
CA GLU A 153 25.68 4.03 -12.72
C GLU A 153 25.17 5.47 -12.91
N LEU A 154 24.93 5.91 -14.16
CA LEU A 154 24.34 7.23 -14.42
C LEU A 154 22.88 7.30 -13.97
N ALA A 155 22.10 6.25 -14.22
CA ALA A 155 20.76 6.11 -13.66
C ALA A 155 20.81 6.16 -12.14
N ALA A 156 21.77 5.46 -11.51
CA ALA A 156 21.95 5.46 -10.06
C ALA A 156 22.32 6.84 -9.49
N VAL A 157 23.24 7.57 -10.11
CA VAL A 157 23.59 8.94 -9.67
C VAL A 157 22.42 9.90 -9.92
N SER A 158 21.67 9.73 -11.01
CA SER A 158 20.54 10.61 -11.36
C SER A 158 19.41 10.61 -10.32
N VAL A 159 19.24 9.51 -9.58
CA VAL A 159 18.24 9.38 -8.51
C VAL A 159 18.82 9.63 -7.11
N SER A 160 20.11 9.90 -7.01
CA SER A 160 20.81 10.14 -5.74
C SER A 160 20.65 11.57 -5.23
N SER A 161 20.93 11.80 -3.94
CA SER A 161 20.92 13.14 -3.32
C SER A 161 21.88 14.14 -3.98
N TYR A 162 22.92 13.65 -4.67
CA TYR A 162 23.82 14.49 -5.46
C TYR A 162 23.07 15.21 -6.59
N SER A 163 22.21 14.50 -7.33
CA SER A 163 21.43 15.09 -8.44
C SER A 163 20.47 16.19 -7.95
N GLN A 164 19.88 16.03 -6.77
CA GLN A 164 19.04 17.07 -6.16
C GLN A 164 19.87 18.33 -5.86
N SER A 165 21.08 18.14 -5.32
CA SER A 165 22.02 19.24 -5.05
C SER A 165 22.47 19.91 -6.35
N LEU A 166 22.71 19.14 -7.41
CA LEU A 166 23.03 19.63 -8.75
C LEU A 166 21.92 20.49 -9.33
N LEU A 167 20.66 20.05 -9.23
CA LEU A 167 19.49 20.83 -9.66
C LEU A 167 19.42 22.17 -8.92
N ARG A 168 19.64 22.17 -7.59
CA ARG A 168 19.70 23.41 -6.79
C ARG A 168 20.83 24.33 -7.22
N ALA A 169 22.03 23.77 -7.42
CA ALA A 169 23.21 24.53 -7.84
C ALA A 169 23.02 25.17 -9.23
N LYS A 170 22.22 24.55 -10.09
CA LYS A 170 21.82 25.07 -11.40
C LYS A 170 20.61 26.02 -11.36
N GLY A 171 20.13 26.40 -10.18
CA GLY A 171 19.07 27.41 -10.01
C GLY A 171 17.64 26.87 -10.21
N VAL A 172 17.45 25.55 -10.22
CA VAL A 172 16.12 24.95 -10.39
C VAL A 172 15.29 25.16 -9.12
N ARG A 173 14.26 26.03 -9.20
CA ARG A 173 13.44 26.45 -8.05
C ARG A 173 12.71 25.30 -7.33
N LYS A 174 12.23 24.31 -8.08
CA LYS A 174 11.49 23.12 -7.57
C LYS A 174 12.35 21.85 -7.61
N ALA A 175 13.63 21.98 -7.26
CA ALA A 175 14.57 20.87 -7.31
C ALA A 175 14.13 19.63 -6.50
N PRO A 176 13.54 19.75 -5.28
CA PRO A 176 13.03 18.57 -4.56
C PRO A 176 11.91 17.85 -5.28
N GLU A 177 10.94 18.57 -5.83
CA GLU A 177 9.80 18.00 -6.55
C GLU A 177 10.22 17.34 -7.85
N LEU A 178 11.11 17.99 -8.61
CA LEU A 178 11.68 17.42 -9.83
C LEU A 178 12.54 16.19 -9.54
N HIS A 179 13.36 16.23 -8.50
CA HIS A 179 14.14 15.06 -8.10
C HIS A 179 13.25 13.88 -7.70
N LYS A 180 12.12 14.15 -7.01
CA LYS A 180 11.12 13.12 -6.73
C LYS A 180 10.52 12.54 -8.01
N ALA A 181 10.24 13.38 -9.03
CA ALA A 181 9.76 12.92 -10.33
C ALA A 181 10.80 12.03 -11.05
N VAL A 182 12.09 12.37 -10.99
CA VAL A 182 13.19 11.55 -11.51
C VAL A 182 13.21 10.17 -10.83
N GLN A 183 13.09 10.15 -9.51
CA GLN A 183 12.96 8.91 -8.74
C GLN A 183 11.72 8.10 -9.13
N ASP A 184 10.58 8.75 -9.33
CA ASP A 184 9.34 8.09 -9.75
C ASP A 184 9.49 7.45 -11.13
N VAL A 185 10.14 8.14 -12.08
CA VAL A 185 10.47 7.59 -13.40
C VAL A 185 11.33 6.33 -13.27
N ALA A 186 12.41 6.37 -12.48
CA ALA A 186 13.29 5.22 -12.29
C ALA A 186 12.58 3.98 -11.72
N VAL A 187 11.65 4.18 -10.79
CA VAL A 187 10.85 3.08 -10.20
C VAL A 187 9.88 2.51 -11.24
N HIS A 188 9.24 3.37 -12.04
CA HIS A 188 8.29 2.92 -13.06
C HIS A 188 8.98 2.20 -14.23
N THR A 189 10.14 2.69 -14.67
CA THR A 189 10.92 2.09 -15.77
C THR A 189 11.59 0.79 -15.36
N ALA A 190 11.89 0.60 -14.08
CA ALA A 190 12.51 -0.62 -13.55
C ALA A 190 11.72 -1.91 -13.86
N ARG A 191 10.44 -1.84 -14.25
CA ARG A 191 9.68 -2.99 -14.79
C ARG A 191 10.29 -3.58 -16.07
N ARG A 192 11.11 -2.81 -16.79
CA ARG A 192 11.85 -3.23 -17.98
C ARG A 192 13.33 -3.46 -17.70
N SER A 193 13.76 -3.34 -16.44
CA SER A 193 15.15 -3.48 -16.02
C SER A 193 15.70 -4.86 -16.38
N ALA A 194 16.97 -4.91 -16.76
CA ALA A 194 17.72 -6.15 -16.92
C ALA A 194 17.91 -6.89 -15.58
N ASP A 195 17.93 -6.18 -14.44
CA ASP A 195 18.01 -6.77 -13.10
C ASP A 195 16.66 -7.38 -12.69
N PRO A 196 16.57 -8.72 -12.51
CA PRO A 196 15.34 -9.38 -12.10
C PRO A 196 14.81 -8.89 -10.75
N LYS A 197 15.69 -8.50 -9.82
CA LYS A 197 15.30 -8.03 -8.48
C LYS A 197 14.64 -6.66 -8.56
N ARG A 198 15.22 -5.72 -9.32
CA ARG A 198 14.59 -4.41 -9.58
C ARG A 198 13.27 -4.56 -10.32
N ARG A 199 13.21 -5.47 -11.30
CA ARG A 199 11.98 -5.78 -12.04
C ARG A 199 10.85 -6.28 -11.14
N ALA A 200 11.17 -7.21 -10.24
CA ALA A 200 10.22 -7.72 -9.25
C ALA A 200 9.76 -6.61 -8.30
N ALA A 201 10.69 -5.77 -7.83
CA ALA A 201 10.36 -4.65 -6.94
C ALA A 201 9.46 -3.60 -7.59
N ALA A 202 9.71 -3.24 -8.85
CA ALA A 202 8.87 -2.33 -9.62
C ALA A 202 7.47 -2.90 -9.88
N SER A 203 7.38 -4.22 -10.08
CA SER A 203 6.11 -4.92 -10.22
C SER A 203 5.32 -4.89 -8.91
N ALA A 204 5.99 -5.12 -7.77
CA ALA A 204 5.38 -4.99 -6.45
C ALA A 204 4.90 -3.56 -6.18
N TYR A 205 5.71 -2.55 -6.51
CA TYR A 205 5.33 -1.14 -6.36
C TYR A 205 4.08 -0.81 -7.20
N SER A 206 4.02 -1.30 -8.44
CA SER A 206 2.85 -1.08 -9.32
C SER A 206 1.59 -1.78 -8.82
N ALA A 207 1.74 -2.90 -8.09
CA ALA A 207 0.63 -3.67 -7.55
C ALA A 207 0.06 -3.08 -6.24
N LEU A 208 0.60 -1.96 -5.70
CA LEU A 208 0.15 -1.39 -4.42
C LEU A 208 -1.33 -1.01 -4.43
N GLY A 209 -1.85 -0.57 -5.58
CA GLY A 209 -3.28 -0.28 -5.74
C GLY A 209 -4.18 -1.52 -5.59
N GLU A 210 -3.65 -2.73 -5.76
CA GLU A 210 -4.39 -3.96 -5.47
C GLU A 210 -4.53 -4.20 -3.97
N LEU A 211 -3.54 -3.83 -3.15
CA LEU A 211 -3.69 -3.85 -1.69
C LEU A 211 -4.72 -2.82 -1.24
N ASP A 212 -4.70 -1.61 -1.79
CA ASP A 212 -5.68 -0.59 -1.45
C ASP A 212 -7.11 -1.07 -1.76
N ARG A 213 -7.30 -1.75 -2.90
CA ARG A 213 -8.58 -2.41 -3.25
C ARG A 213 -8.92 -3.58 -2.32
N ALA A 214 -7.95 -4.40 -1.92
CA ALA A 214 -8.18 -5.51 -1.00
C ALA A 214 -8.56 -5.01 0.40
N MET A 215 -7.97 -3.90 0.86
CA MET A 215 -8.34 -3.21 2.08
C MET A 215 -9.79 -2.72 2.02
N ALA A 216 -10.17 -2.04 0.93
CA ALA A 216 -11.56 -1.62 0.72
C ALA A 216 -12.53 -2.80 0.72
N CYS A 217 -12.17 -3.93 0.08
CA CYS A 217 -12.99 -5.16 0.14
C CYS A 217 -13.14 -5.69 1.58
N SER A 218 -12.06 -5.63 2.37
CA SER A 218 -12.07 -6.05 3.78
C SER A 218 -12.98 -5.17 4.63
N GLU A 219 -12.93 -3.85 4.40
CA GLU A 219 -13.77 -2.85 5.06
C GLU A 219 -15.25 -3.05 4.69
N SER A 220 -15.58 -3.19 3.40
CA SER A 220 -16.96 -3.43 2.97
C SER A 220 -17.52 -4.76 3.50
N LEU A 221 -16.70 -5.81 3.61
CA LEU A 221 -17.11 -7.08 4.22
C LEU A 221 -17.38 -6.93 5.72
N ALA A 222 -16.55 -6.15 6.42
CA ALA A 222 -16.70 -5.85 7.84
C ALA A 222 -17.95 -5.00 8.14
N GLU A 223 -18.20 -3.98 7.32
CA GLU A 223 -19.36 -3.09 7.43
C GLU A 223 -20.66 -3.82 7.13
N GLY A 224 -20.70 -4.59 6.03
CA GLY A 224 -21.89 -5.36 5.65
C GLY A 224 -22.34 -6.36 6.71
N THR A 225 -21.45 -6.86 7.56
CA THR A 225 -21.83 -7.74 8.68
C THR A 225 -22.59 -6.99 9.78
N LEU A 226 -22.28 -5.71 10.01
CA LEU A 226 -22.95 -4.88 11.01
C LEU A 226 -24.27 -4.31 10.46
N GLU A 227 -24.30 -3.93 9.18
CA GLU A 227 -25.51 -3.48 8.50
C GLU A 227 -26.61 -4.55 8.44
N ASP A 228 -26.27 -5.82 8.27
CA ASP A 228 -27.24 -6.92 8.33
C ASP A 228 -27.97 -7.03 9.68
N LEU A 229 -27.36 -6.48 10.73
CA LEU A 229 -27.97 -6.38 12.04
C LEU A 229 -28.67 -5.02 12.23
N GLY A 230 -28.88 -4.22 11.18
CA GLY A 230 -29.48 -2.89 11.31
C GLY A 230 -28.69 -1.96 12.24
N VAL A 231 -27.37 -2.14 12.30
CA VAL A 231 -26.48 -1.20 12.98
C VAL A 231 -26.08 -0.16 11.94
N GLU A 232 -26.58 1.07 12.09
CA GLU A 232 -26.10 2.20 11.30
C GLU A 232 -24.67 2.56 11.76
N LEU A 233 -23.73 2.44 10.84
CA LEU A 233 -22.37 2.93 11.03
C LEU A 233 -22.35 4.38 10.53
N GLY A 234 -22.42 5.33 11.47
CA GLY A 234 -22.26 6.76 11.20
C GLY A 234 -20.85 7.14 10.78
#